data_AF-A0A0D6KAL5-F1
#
_entry.id   AF-A0A0D6KAL5-F1
#
_cell.length_a   1.000
_cell.length_b   1.000
_cell.length_c   1.000
_cell.angle_alpha   90.00
_cell.angle_beta   90.00
_cell.angle_gamma   90.00
#
_symmetry.space_group_name_H-M   'P 1'
#
loop_
_entity.id
_entity.type
_entity.pdbx_description
1 polymer ?
#
loop_
_entity_poly.entity_id
_entity_poly.type
_entity_poly.pdbx_seq_one_letter_code
_entity_poly.pdbx_strand_id
1 'polypeptide(L)'
;MHGYIEAADYRKRDSWSVDRIKFEIEEIDKVNSILNQEFNELKEEVDWAYKKTLEYEENRNSEKMTAISKTVEHIPNLMEDLQNKIGQNLEKRKELVKFLRSKL
;
A
#
# COMPACT_ATOMS: atom_id res chain seq x y z
N MET A 1 21.16 0.05 2.90
CA MET A 1 20.25 0.03 4.06
C MET A 1 19.74 1.46 4.28
N HIS A 2 18.62 1.82 3.68
CA HIS A 2 17.97 3.12 3.94
C HIS A 2 17.15 2.98 5.21
N GLY A 3 17.79 3.32 6.34
CA GLY A 3 17.11 3.40 7.63
C GLY A 3 16.01 4.44 7.56
N TYR A 4 14.82 4.07 8.00
CA TYR A 4 13.68 4.94 8.23
C TYR A 4 14.07 6.10 9.18
N ILE A 5 14.57 7.20 8.62
CA ILE A 5 14.72 8.51 9.29
C ILE A 5 13.38 9.28 9.25
N GLU A 6 12.30 8.64 8.82
CA GLU A 6 11.01 9.29 8.52
C GLU A 6 10.35 9.97 9.72
N ALA A 7 10.35 9.35 10.90
CA ALA A 7 9.55 9.86 12.03
C ALA A 7 10.18 11.07 12.74
N ALA A 8 11.52 11.18 12.75
CA ALA A 8 12.23 12.26 13.44
C ALA A 8 12.36 13.52 12.58
N ASP A 9 12.51 13.37 11.26
CA ASP A 9 12.64 14.49 10.33
C ASP A 9 11.28 15.16 10.07
N TYR A 10 10.19 14.38 9.94
CA TYR A 10 8.83 14.92 9.72
C TYR A 10 8.34 15.85 10.85
N ARG A 11 8.79 15.64 12.09
CA ARG A 11 8.49 16.53 13.23
C ARG A 11 9.17 17.90 13.12
N LYS A 12 10.19 18.04 12.27
CA LYS A 12 10.92 19.30 12.02
C LYS A 12 10.44 20.01 10.75
N ARG A 13 9.33 19.55 10.14
CA ARG A 13 8.78 20.12 8.90
C ARG A 13 8.61 21.63 8.92
N ASP A 14 8.36 22.23 10.08
CA ASP A 14 8.23 23.68 10.23
C ASP A 14 9.45 24.46 9.74
N SER A 15 10.63 23.87 9.93
CA SER A 15 11.94 24.40 9.52
C SER A 15 12.38 24.04 8.10
N TRP A 16 11.59 23.23 7.39
CA TRP A 16 11.94 22.81 6.04
C TRP A 16 11.74 23.93 5.02
N SER A 17 12.62 23.93 4.00
CA SER A 17 12.48 24.76 2.81
C SER A 17 11.32 24.27 1.94
N VAL A 18 10.80 25.18 1.10
CA VAL A 18 9.78 24.86 0.10
C VAL A 18 10.20 23.69 -0.79
N ASP A 19 11.47 23.68 -1.24
CA ASP A 19 11.99 22.62 -2.12
C ASP A 19 12.10 21.28 -1.40
N ARG A 20 12.46 21.27 -0.11
CA ARG A 20 12.46 20.04 0.71
C ARG A 20 11.06 19.48 0.85
N ILE A 21 10.05 20.32 1.07
CA ILE A 21 8.65 19.89 1.19
C ILE A 21 8.15 19.30 -0.14
N LYS A 22 8.47 19.92 -1.28
CA LYS A 22 8.14 19.39 -2.61
C LYS A 22 8.78 18.03 -2.85
N PHE A 23 10.07 17.89 -2.54
CA PHE A 23 10.79 16.62 -2.64
C PHE A 23 10.11 15.51 -1.83
N GLU A 24 9.74 15.79 -0.58
CA GLU A 24 9.07 14.79 0.28
C GLU A 24 7.68 14.39 -0.25
N ILE A 25 6.93 15.33 -0.85
CA ILE A 25 5.67 15.01 -1.53
C ILE A 25 5.92 14.07 -2.73
N GLU A 26 6.95 14.34 -3.52
CA GLU A 26 7.31 13.49 -4.67
C GLU A 26 7.74 12.08 -4.24
N GLU A 27 8.51 11.95 -3.17
CA GLU A 27 8.90 10.65 -2.62
C GLU A 27 7.69 9.87 -2.10
N ILE A 28 6.75 10.52 -1.40
CA ILE A 28 5.49 9.90 -0.98
C ILE A 28 4.67 9.44 -2.19
N ASP A 29 4.61 10.24 -3.25
CA ASP A 29 3.87 9.89 -4.48
C ASP A 29 4.49 8.67 -5.18
N LYS A 30 5.82 8.56 -5.21
CA LYS A 30 6.52 7.36 -5.71
C LYS A 30 6.21 6.12 -4.87
N VAL A 31 6.35 6.21 -3.55
CA VAL A 31 6.08 5.09 -2.65
C VAL A 31 4.62 4.65 -2.77
N ASN A 32 3.68 5.59 -2.82
CA ASN A 32 2.26 5.28 -3.04
C ASN A 32 2.00 4.59 -4.37
N SER A 33 2.71 4.96 -5.44
CA SER A 33 2.59 4.26 -6.72
C SER A 33 3.00 2.78 -6.59
N ILE A 34 4.09 2.50 -5.88
CA ILE A 34 4.58 1.12 -5.66
C ILE A 34 3.58 0.34 -4.80
N LEU A 35 3.12 0.91 -3.69
CA LEU A 35 2.15 0.26 -2.80
C LEU A 35 0.82 -0.05 -3.52
N ASN A 36 0.36 0.85 -4.40
CA ASN A 36 -0.84 0.59 -5.20
C ASN A 36 -0.62 -0.51 -6.24
N GLN A 37 0.58 -0.62 -6.81
CA GLN A 37 0.91 -1.71 -7.72
C GLN A 37 0.88 -3.06 -6.97
N GLU A 38 1.56 -3.15 -5.83
CA GLU A 38 1.56 -4.36 -4.98
C GLU A 38 0.13 -4.74 -4.56
N PHE A 39 -0.69 -3.75 -4.19
CA PHE A 39 -2.09 -3.99 -3.83
C PHE A 39 -2.91 -4.56 -5.01
N ASN A 40 -2.67 -4.07 -6.23
CA ASN A 40 -3.34 -4.57 -7.43
C ASN A 40 -2.89 -6.00 -7.78
N GLU A 41 -1.61 -6.32 -7.63
CA GLU A 41 -1.08 -7.68 -7.84
C GLU A 41 -1.74 -8.68 -6.87
N LEU A 42 -1.85 -8.34 -5.58
CA LEU A 42 -2.58 -9.17 -4.60
C LEU A 42 -4.06 -9.32 -4.94
N LYS A 43 -4.69 -8.26 -5.45
CA LYS A 43 -6.09 -8.31 -5.89
C LYS A 43 -6.28 -9.28 -7.05
N GLU A 44 -5.37 -9.28 -8.02
CA GLU A 44 -5.38 -10.22 -9.15
C GLU A 44 -5.20 -11.66 -8.67
N GLU A 45 -4.37 -11.89 -7.67
CA GLU A 45 -4.16 -13.21 -7.07
C GLU A 45 -5.43 -13.73 -6.35
N VAL A 46 -6.13 -12.86 -5.62
CA VAL A 46 -7.43 -13.20 -5.01
C VAL A 46 -8.48 -13.51 -6.09
N ASP A 47 -8.57 -12.68 -7.13
CA ASP A 47 -9.51 -12.89 -8.23
C ASP A 47 -9.23 -14.21 -8.98
N TRP A 48 -7.95 -14.55 -9.16
CA TRP A 48 -7.53 -15.83 -9.72
C TRP A 48 -7.96 -17.01 -8.81
N ALA A 49 -7.71 -16.92 -7.51
CA ALA A 49 -8.07 -17.96 -6.56
C ALA A 49 -9.58 -18.18 -6.47
N TYR A 50 -10.37 -17.09 -6.54
CA TYR A 50 -11.83 -17.16 -6.59
C TYR A 50 -12.30 -17.92 -7.84
N LYS A 51 -11.77 -17.58 -9.03
CA LYS A 51 -12.11 -18.28 -10.28
C LYS A 51 -11.76 -19.76 -10.22
N LYS A 52 -10.59 -20.11 -9.66
CA LYS A 52 -10.18 -21.50 -9.53
C LYS A 52 -10.99 -22.28 -8.50
N THR A 53 -11.42 -21.62 -7.43
CA THR A 53 -12.32 -22.23 -6.43
C THR A 53 -13.66 -22.61 -7.07
N LEU A 54 -14.24 -21.74 -7.90
CA LEU A 54 -15.47 -22.04 -8.65
C LEU A 54 -15.29 -23.21 -9.62
N GLU A 55 -14.19 -23.23 -10.39
CA GLU A 55 -13.87 -24.34 -11.30
C GLU A 55 -13.77 -25.69 -10.55
N TYR A 56 -13.22 -25.69 -9.34
CA TYR A 56 -13.08 -26.90 -8.53
C TYR A 56 -14.36 -27.29 -7.81
N GLU A 57 -15.22 -26.33 -7.47
CA GLU A 57 -16.56 -26.60 -6.94
C GLU A 57 -17.43 -27.33 -7.96
N GLU A 58 -17.45 -26.87 -9.22
CA GLU A 58 -18.15 -27.54 -10.31
C GLU A 58 -17.67 -28.99 -10.53
N ASN A 59 -16.37 -29.21 -10.37
CA ASN A 59 -15.73 -30.52 -10.50
C ASN A 59 -15.75 -31.35 -9.21
N ARG A 60 -16.40 -30.87 -8.14
CA ARG A 60 -16.46 -31.49 -6.79
C ARG A 60 -15.09 -31.88 -6.24
N ASN A 61 -14.07 -31.08 -6.52
CA ASN A 61 -12.69 -31.35 -6.12
C ASN A 61 -12.31 -30.57 -4.86
N SER A 62 -12.78 -31.06 -3.70
CA SER A 62 -12.60 -30.42 -2.39
C SER A 62 -11.14 -30.32 -1.94
N GLU A 63 -10.28 -31.26 -2.35
CA GLU A 63 -8.84 -31.23 -2.04
C GLU A 63 -8.16 -30.03 -2.69
N LYS A 64 -8.46 -29.77 -3.97
CA LYS A 64 -7.89 -28.62 -4.68
C LYS A 64 -8.46 -27.29 -4.20
N MET A 65 -9.73 -27.23 -3.80
CA MET A 65 -10.30 -26.05 -3.15
C MET A 65 -9.56 -25.73 -1.84
N THR A 66 -9.34 -26.75 -1.00
CA THR A 66 -8.61 -26.59 0.27
C THR A 66 -7.18 -26.11 0.05
N ALA A 67 -6.50 -26.62 -0.98
CA ALA A 67 -5.16 -26.19 -1.33
C ALA A 67 -5.11 -24.70 -1.73
N ILE A 68 -6.07 -24.24 -2.55
CA ILE A 68 -6.16 -22.83 -2.94
C ILE A 68 -6.45 -21.94 -1.73
N SER A 69 -7.42 -22.31 -0.90
CA SER A 69 -7.77 -21.51 0.29
C SER A 69 -6.57 -21.30 1.20
N LYS A 70 -5.73 -22.32 1.39
CA LYS A 70 -4.48 -22.21 2.16
C LYS A 70 -3.46 -21.29 1.49
N THR A 71 -3.33 -21.34 0.17
CA THR A 71 -2.43 -20.45 -0.58
C THR A 71 -2.81 -18.99 -0.38
N VAL A 72 -4.10 -18.65 -0.42
CA VAL A 72 -4.56 -17.24 -0.35
C VAL A 72 -4.97 -16.76 1.03
N GLU A 73 -4.89 -17.61 2.06
CA GLU A 73 -5.33 -17.31 3.44
C GLU A 73 -4.69 -16.04 4.01
N HIS A 74 -3.43 -15.76 3.64
CA HIS A 74 -2.65 -14.65 4.16
C HIS A 74 -2.81 -13.35 3.35
N ILE A 75 -3.36 -13.42 2.13
CA ILE A 75 -3.48 -12.27 1.23
C ILE A 75 -4.36 -11.16 1.81
N PRO A 76 -5.52 -11.43 2.44
CA PRO A 76 -6.34 -10.37 3.05
C PRO A 76 -5.59 -9.53 4.08
N ASN A 77 -4.75 -10.16 4.91
CA ASN A 77 -3.95 -9.45 5.91
C ASN A 77 -2.90 -8.55 5.24
N LEU A 78 -2.23 -9.04 4.20
CA LEU A 78 -1.28 -8.24 3.41
C LEU A 78 -1.96 -7.06 2.72
N MET A 79 -3.16 -7.27 2.17
CA MET A 79 -3.95 -6.21 1.54
C MET A 79 -4.37 -5.15 2.56
N GLU A 80 -4.78 -5.53 3.77
CA GLU A 80 -5.11 -4.61 4.85
C GLU A 80 -3.88 -3.78 5.26
N ASP A 81 -2.72 -4.42 5.43
CA ASP A 81 -1.46 -3.73 5.75
C ASP A 81 -1.07 -2.71 4.65
N LEU A 82 -1.22 -3.07 3.38
CA LEU A 82 -0.97 -2.16 2.26
C LEU A 82 -1.95 -0.99 2.24
N GLN A 83 -3.24 -1.25 2.45
CA GLN A 83 -4.25 -0.19 2.54
C GLN A 83 -3.95 0.78 3.67
N ASN A 84 -3.53 0.28 4.83
CA ASN A 84 -3.13 1.10 5.97
C ASN A 84 -1.92 1.99 5.63
N LYS A 85 -0.89 1.44 4.98
CA LYS A 85 0.28 2.20 4.54
C LYS A 85 -0.07 3.27 3.50
N ILE A 86 -0.89 2.94 2.50
CA ILE A 86 -1.37 3.88 1.50
C ILE A 86 -2.15 5.01 2.18
N GLY A 87 -3.06 4.69 3.10
CA GLY A 87 -3.83 5.66 3.87
C GLY A 87 -2.95 6.62 4.68
N GLN A 88 -1.96 6.08 5.39
CA GLN A 88 -0.99 6.88 6.16
C GLN A 88 -0.20 7.84 5.26
N ASN A 89 0.28 7.37 4.11
CA ASN A 89 1.02 8.19 3.17
C ASN A 89 0.16 9.29 2.54
N LEU A 90 -1.09 8.98 2.19
CA LEU A 90 -2.04 9.98 1.70
C LEU A 90 -2.28 11.09 2.74
N GLU A 91 -2.36 10.73 4.03
CA GLU A 91 -2.56 11.71 5.09
C GLU A 91 -1.30 12.57 5.31
N LYS A 92 -0.11 11.95 5.33
CA LYS A 92 1.18 12.69 5.34
C LYS A 92 1.27 13.67 4.16
N ARG A 93 0.92 13.22 2.96
CA ARG A 93 0.92 14.04 1.74
C ARG A 93 0.00 15.24 1.87
N LYS A 94 -1.24 15.05 2.34
CA LYS A 94 -2.20 16.15 2.53
C LYS A 94 -1.64 17.20 3.48
N GLU A 95 -1.06 16.78 4.60
CA GLU A 95 -0.45 17.68 5.58
C GLU A 95 0.72 18.46 4.99
N LEU A 96 1.61 17.81 4.23
CA LEU A 96 2.71 18.48 3.54
C LEU A 96 2.22 19.47 2.47
N VAL A 97 1.16 19.14 1.72
CA VAL A 97 0.57 20.07 0.73
C VAL A 97 -0.07 21.28 1.41
N LYS A 98 -0.79 21.09 2.52
CA LYS A 98 -1.31 22.22 3.32
C LYS A 98 -0.17 23.12 3.81
N PHE A 99 0.89 22.51 4.31
CA PHE A 99 2.05 23.23 4.83
C PHE A 99 2.84 23.96 3.74
N LEU A 100 2.98 23.35 2.56
CA LEU A 100 3.58 23.99 1.39
C LEU A 100 2.79 25.25 1.00
N ARG A 101 1.46 25.16 0.96
CA ARG A 101 0.57 26.28 0.63
C ARG A 101 0.64 27.42 1.64
N SER A 102 0.93 27.15 2.92
CA SER A 102 1.06 28.22 3.92
C SER A 102 2.41 28.94 3.87
N LYS A 103 3.40 28.43 3.10
CA LYS A 103 4.71 29.06 2.91
C LYS A 103 4.84 29.82 1.57
N LEU A 104 3.89 29.65 0.66
CA LEU A 104 3.81 30.35 -0.62
C LEU A 104 2.95 31.61 -0.48
#